data_AF-C3QUJ8-F1
#
_entry.id   AF-C3QUJ8-F1
#
_cell.length_a   1.000
_cell.length_b   1.000
_cell.length_c   1.000
_cell.angle_alpha   90.00
_cell.angle_beta   90.00
_cell.angle_gamma   90.00
#
_symmetry.space_group_name_H-M   'P 1'
#
loop_
_entity.id
_entity.type
_entity.pdbx_description
1 polymer ?
#
loop_
_entity_poly.entity_id
_entity_poly.type
_entity_poly.pdbx_seq_one_letter_code
_entity_poly.pdbx_strand_id
1 'polypeptide(L)'
;CCFSRRVEEFLDEAAIFDLEAKTEDRTDFSITFWHPKAPLRGFNVRSRLGVMNPLLDGGRAANLKLEQSGVKFATPTVNKINALPESPNEVAERMMMIERLGGVLKYADVADRVFRSNLLMIDLHFPRVLTEMVRIMHLDGISRISELTEVIKQMNPLKIKDELINKHKFYEFKMKQFLMALVLGMRPAKIYNGLDSAVEGILLVDGNGEVLCYHKSEKQIMEDFLFLNTRLEKGSLEKDKYGFLERENGVYYFKLNAKIGLVKR
;
A
#
# COMPACT_ATOMS: atom_id res chain seq x y z
N CYS A 1 16.39 20.14 13.23
CA CYS A 1 17.67 20.17 12.48
C CYS A 1 18.13 21.61 12.41
N CYS A 2 19.36 21.93 12.83
CA CYS A 2 19.93 23.26 12.57
C CYS A 2 20.49 23.24 11.14
N PHE A 3 19.98 24.12 10.28
CA PHE A 3 20.52 24.29 8.94
C PHE A 3 21.73 25.23 8.99
N SER A 4 22.50 25.30 7.90
CA SER A 4 23.50 26.36 7.78
C SER A 4 22.78 27.70 7.59
N ARG A 5 23.37 28.79 8.10
CA ARG A 5 22.80 30.15 8.03
C ARG A 5 22.34 30.56 6.62
N ARG A 6 23.05 30.08 5.60
CA ARG A 6 22.77 30.33 4.18
C ARG A 6 21.49 29.64 3.67
N VAL A 7 21.13 28.50 4.26
CA VAL A 7 19.89 27.78 3.94
C VAL A 7 18.70 28.43 4.64
N GLU A 8 18.87 28.88 5.88
CA GLU A 8 17.83 29.59 6.63
C GLU A 8 17.47 30.91 5.94
N GLU A 9 18.47 31.72 5.54
CA GLU A 9 18.27 32.96 4.78
C GLU A 9 17.50 32.71 3.46
N PHE A 10 17.81 31.64 2.74
CA PHE A 10 17.08 31.26 1.53
C PHE A 10 15.62 30.86 1.80
N LEU A 11 15.37 30.07 2.85
CA LEU A 11 14.02 29.63 3.19
C LEU A 11 13.13 30.82 3.59
N ASP A 12 13.69 31.79 4.33
CA ASP A 12 12.99 33.02 4.70
C ASP A 12 12.71 33.92 3.49
N GLU A 13 13.68 34.12 2.59
CA GLU A 13 13.48 34.86 1.34
C GLU A 13 12.43 34.21 0.44
N ALA A 14 12.36 32.88 0.43
CA ALA A 14 11.39 32.10 -0.33
C ALA A 14 10.03 31.97 0.39
N ALA A 15 9.85 32.56 1.58
CA ALA A 15 8.66 32.47 2.42
C ALA A 15 8.25 31.02 2.78
N ILE A 16 9.24 30.15 3.03
CA ILE A 16 9.06 28.74 3.40
C ILE A 16 9.23 28.60 4.92
N PHE A 17 8.10 28.59 5.64
CA PHE A 17 8.08 28.56 7.11
C PHE A 17 7.83 27.16 7.71
N ASP A 18 7.20 26.27 6.94
CA ASP A 18 6.93 24.89 7.31
C ASP A 18 7.67 23.95 6.34
N LEU A 19 8.53 23.09 6.88
CA LEU A 19 9.27 22.09 6.09
C LEU A 19 8.45 20.81 5.83
N GLU A 20 7.32 20.67 6.50
CA GLU A 20 6.37 19.57 6.33
C GLU A 20 5.00 20.13 5.95
N ALA A 21 4.35 19.52 4.96
CA ALA A 21 3.00 19.90 4.55
C ALA A 21 2.00 19.68 5.70
N LYS A 22 1.05 20.62 5.87
CA LYS A 22 -0.06 20.46 6.82
C LYS A 22 -0.84 19.20 6.48
N THR A 23 -1.13 18.37 7.48
CA THR A 23 -1.45 16.94 7.35
C THR A 23 -2.81 16.61 6.69
N GLU A 24 -3.60 17.61 6.29
CA GLU A 24 -4.97 17.42 5.82
C GLU A 24 -5.06 16.80 4.42
N ASP A 25 -4.09 17.09 3.53
CA ASP A 25 -3.97 16.47 2.20
C ASP A 25 -2.52 16.00 1.92
N ARG A 26 -2.29 15.30 0.80
CA ARG A 26 -0.96 14.78 0.39
C ARG A 26 -0.25 15.74 -0.58
N THR A 27 -0.68 16.99 -0.62
CA THR A 27 -0.16 17.98 -1.54
C THR A 27 1.15 18.52 -0.98
N ASP A 28 2.25 18.36 -1.71
CA ASP A 28 3.54 18.95 -1.32
C ASP A 28 3.61 20.40 -1.78
N PHE A 29 3.12 20.68 -2.98
CA PHE A 29 2.86 22.04 -3.43
C PHE A 29 1.73 22.08 -4.45
N SER A 30 1.23 23.28 -4.69
CA SER A 30 0.14 23.50 -5.64
C SER A 30 0.58 24.37 -6.81
N ILE A 31 0.11 24.01 -8.00
CA ILE A 31 0.29 24.77 -9.24
C ILE A 31 -1.05 25.43 -9.58
N THR A 32 -1.00 26.70 -9.96
CA THR A 32 -2.14 27.39 -10.57
C THR A 32 -1.73 28.00 -11.89
N PHE A 33 -2.63 28.01 -12.86
CA PHE A 33 -2.43 28.73 -14.12
C PHE A 33 -2.94 30.16 -13.94
N TRP A 34 -2.28 31.12 -14.58
CA TRP A 34 -2.71 32.53 -14.56
C TRP A 34 -4.01 32.72 -15.36
N HIS A 35 -5.12 32.30 -14.76
CA HIS A 35 -6.46 32.38 -15.32
C HIS A 35 -7.48 32.43 -14.16
N PRO A 36 -8.46 33.36 -14.16
CA PRO A 36 -9.36 33.56 -13.02
C PRO A 36 -10.20 32.34 -12.60
N LYS A 37 -10.39 31.37 -13.51
CA LYS A 37 -11.14 30.13 -13.26
C LYS A 37 -10.25 28.89 -13.10
N ALA A 38 -8.93 29.03 -13.17
CA ALA A 38 -8.04 27.88 -12.99
C ALA A 38 -8.04 27.48 -11.52
N PRO A 39 -8.52 26.27 -11.18
CA PRO A 39 -8.45 25.79 -9.80
C PRO A 39 -7.00 25.49 -9.42
N LEU A 40 -6.72 25.57 -8.12
CA LEU A 40 -5.45 25.17 -7.55
C LEU A 40 -5.27 23.65 -7.70
N ARG A 41 -4.13 23.20 -8.25
CA ARG A 41 -3.85 21.78 -8.50
C ARG A 41 -2.69 21.30 -7.65
N GLY A 42 -2.93 20.32 -6.80
CA GLY A 42 -1.90 19.76 -5.92
C GLY A 42 -1.03 18.72 -6.63
N PHE A 43 0.25 18.70 -6.29
CA PHE A 43 1.22 17.70 -6.73
C PHE A 43 1.97 17.11 -5.55
N ASN A 44 2.36 15.83 -5.67
CA ASN A 44 3.28 15.18 -4.75
C ASN A 44 4.66 15.01 -5.42
N VAL A 45 5.72 15.34 -4.70
CA VAL A 45 7.11 15.27 -5.16
C VAL A 45 7.74 14.01 -4.64
N ARG A 46 8.36 13.25 -5.52
CA ARG A 46 9.08 12.01 -5.21
C ARG A 46 10.43 12.03 -5.88
N SER A 47 11.45 11.52 -5.20
CA SER A 47 12.81 11.52 -5.72
C SER A 47 13.48 10.17 -5.54
N ARG A 48 13.96 9.60 -6.65
CA ARG A 48 14.77 8.38 -6.66
C ARG A 48 16.18 8.60 -6.08
N LEU A 49 16.62 9.85 -5.97
CA LEU A 49 17.89 10.23 -5.34
C LEU A 49 17.84 10.13 -3.80
N GLY A 50 16.64 10.11 -3.21
CA GLY A 50 16.43 10.15 -1.77
C GLY A 50 15.60 8.99 -1.22
N VAL A 51 15.14 9.15 0.03
CA VAL A 51 14.11 8.28 0.60
C VAL A 51 12.76 8.71 0.00
N MET A 52 12.02 7.74 -0.55
CA MET A 52 10.66 7.98 -1.04
C MET A 52 9.66 7.51 0.00
N ASN A 53 8.73 8.40 0.35
CA ASN A 53 7.59 8.01 1.17
C ASN A 53 6.76 6.96 0.43
N PRO A 54 6.21 5.95 1.11
CA PRO A 54 5.37 4.96 0.47
C PRO A 54 4.09 5.59 -0.11
N LEU A 55 3.50 4.95 -1.12
CA LEU A 55 2.15 5.26 -1.58
C LEU A 55 1.13 4.83 -0.51
N LEU A 56 1.40 3.73 0.18
CA LEU A 56 0.59 3.21 1.29
C LEU A 56 1.53 2.91 2.47
N ASP A 57 1.39 3.63 3.58
CA ASP A 57 2.39 3.65 4.67
C ASP A 57 2.46 2.40 5.54
N GLY A 58 1.55 1.44 5.37
CA GLY A 58 1.60 0.20 6.13
C GLY A 58 1.33 0.35 7.62
N GLY A 59 0.66 1.41 8.08
CA GLY A 59 0.25 1.51 9.49
C GLY A 59 -0.80 0.46 9.90
N ARG A 60 -1.20 0.44 11.18
CA ARG A 60 -2.22 -0.50 11.72
C ARG A 60 -3.53 -0.51 10.93
N ALA A 61 -3.92 0.64 10.37
CA ALA A 61 -5.13 0.76 9.56
C ALA A 61 -5.04 0.00 8.22
N ALA A 62 -3.84 -0.32 7.75
CA ALA A 62 -3.60 -1.09 6.53
C ALA A 62 -3.50 -2.61 6.77
N ASN A 63 -3.87 -3.08 7.96
CA ASN A 63 -3.84 -4.50 8.29
C ASN A 63 -5.00 -5.28 7.66
N LEU A 64 -4.67 -6.43 7.09
CA LEU A 64 -5.57 -7.40 6.45
C LEU A 64 -5.66 -8.63 7.36
N LYS A 65 -6.87 -9.05 7.70
CA LYS A 65 -7.13 -10.14 8.66
C LYS A 65 -7.33 -11.47 7.95
N LEU A 66 -6.58 -12.46 8.41
CA LEU A 66 -6.75 -13.86 8.08
C LEU A 66 -7.30 -14.59 9.31
N GLU A 67 -8.44 -15.26 9.20
CA GLU A 67 -8.93 -16.16 10.24
C GLU A 67 -8.11 -17.46 10.26
N GLN A 68 -7.68 -17.88 11.44
CA GLN A 68 -7.11 -19.20 11.66
C GLN A 68 -8.24 -20.22 11.82
N SER A 69 -8.27 -21.17 10.88
CA SER A 69 -9.24 -22.27 10.79
C SER A 69 -8.51 -23.61 10.68
N GLY A 70 -9.25 -24.72 10.52
CA GLY A 70 -8.66 -26.07 10.55
C GLY A 70 -8.53 -26.57 11.98
N VAL A 71 -7.33 -27.02 12.37
CA VAL A 71 -7.06 -27.45 13.75
C VAL A 71 -7.15 -26.25 14.70
N LYS A 72 -7.98 -26.35 15.75
CA LYS A 72 -8.07 -25.32 16.79
C LYS A 72 -6.81 -25.32 17.64
N PHE A 73 -6.13 -24.18 17.72
CA PHE A 73 -4.93 -24.06 18.55
C PHE A 73 -5.28 -23.68 19.99
N ALA A 74 -4.72 -24.42 20.94
CA ALA A 74 -4.72 -24.03 22.34
C ALA A 74 -3.75 -22.85 22.57
N THR A 75 -3.97 -22.08 23.65
CA THR A 75 -3.12 -20.93 24.00
C THR A 75 -1.61 -21.24 24.02
N PRO A 76 -1.13 -22.37 24.57
CA PRO A 76 0.30 -22.69 24.56
C PRO A 76 0.88 -22.83 23.14
N THR A 77 0.10 -23.37 22.20
CA THR A 77 0.50 -23.51 20.79
C THR A 77 0.62 -22.14 20.14
N VAL A 78 -0.34 -21.25 20.37
CA VAL A 78 -0.31 -19.88 19.85
C VAL A 78 0.87 -19.09 20.41
N ASN A 79 1.13 -19.21 21.72
CA ASN A 79 2.28 -18.57 22.34
C ASN A 79 3.60 -19.05 21.73
N LYS A 80 3.72 -20.36 21.45
CA LYS A 80 4.89 -20.94 20.77
C LYS A 80 5.07 -20.39 19.35
N ILE A 81 3.99 -20.21 18.60
CA ILE A 81 4.03 -19.62 17.25
C ILE A 81 4.47 -18.15 17.32
N ASN A 82 3.84 -17.36 18.19
CA ASN A 82 4.16 -15.93 18.32
C ASN A 82 5.58 -15.69 18.86
N ALA A 83 6.10 -16.59 19.69
CA ALA A 83 7.45 -16.53 20.25
C ALA A 83 8.54 -17.11 19.35
N LEU A 84 8.26 -17.38 18.06
CA LEU A 84 9.33 -17.71 17.12
C LEU A 84 10.39 -16.59 17.10
N PRO A 85 11.69 -16.93 17.01
CA PRO A 85 12.78 -15.96 17.01
C PRO A 85 12.60 -14.89 15.94
N GLU A 86 13.07 -13.68 16.22
CA GLU A 86 13.08 -12.60 15.23
C GLU A 86 13.98 -12.98 14.05
N SER A 87 13.43 -12.83 12.85
CA SER A 87 14.14 -13.08 11.60
C SER A 87 13.55 -12.17 10.51
N PRO A 88 14.30 -11.86 9.44
CA PRO A 88 13.76 -11.10 8.31
C PRO A 88 12.50 -11.72 7.66
N ASN A 89 12.24 -13.00 7.93
CA ASN A 89 11.12 -13.78 7.40
C ASN A 89 10.18 -14.31 8.48
N GLU A 90 10.23 -13.76 9.70
CA GLU A 90 9.47 -14.25 10.86
C GLU A 90 7.95 -14.39 10.59
N VAL A 91 7.37 -13.49 9.80
CA VAL A 91 5.94 -13.56 9.43
C VAL A 91 5.66 -14.79 8.57
N ALA A 92 6.54 -15.10 7.62
CA ALA A 92 6.44 -16.27 6.76
C ALA A 92 6.66 -17.55 7.57
N GLU A 93 7.65 -17.56 8.47
CA GLU A 93 7.93 -18.67 9.37
C GLU A 93 6.73 -18.99 10.28
N ARG A 94 6.06 -17.97 10.82
CA ARG A 94 4.83 -18.12 11.60
C ARG A 94 3.70 -18.71 10.74
N MET A 95 3.49 -18.21 9.52
CA MET A 95 2.48 -18.77 8.60
C MET A 95 2.77 -20.24 8.26
N MET A 96 4.02 -20.59 7.95
CA MET A 96 4.42 -21.97 7.68
C MET A 96 4.26 -22.88 8.92
N MET A 97 4.56 -22.38 10.12
CA MET A 97 4.36 -23.13 11.35
C MET A 97 2.88 -23.39 11.63
N ILE A 98 2.02 -22.40 11.38
CA ILE A 98 0.55 -22.57 11.46
C ILE A 98 0.10 -23.68 10.52
N GLU A 99 0.55 -23.69 9.28
CA GLU A 99 0.20 -24.71 8.29
C GLU A 99 0.70 -26.11 8.68
N ARG A 100 1.95 -26.23 9.13
CA ARG A 100 2.54 -27.49 9.62
C ARG A 100 1.78 -28.09 10.80
N LEU A 101 1.16 -27.24 11.63
CA LEU A 101 0.33 -27.66 12.76
C LEU A 101 -1.13 -27.98 12.36
N GLY A 102 -1.45 -27.98 11.06
CA GLY A 102 -2.79 -28.25 10.55
C GLY A 102 -3.75 -27.05 10.63
N GLY A 103 -3.22 -25.85 10.87
CA GLY A 103 -3.97 -24.61 10.78
C GLY A 103 -4.06 -24.09 9.35
N VAL A 104 -5.12 -23.36 9.04
CA VAL A 104 -5.37 -22.77 7.72
C VAL A 104 -5.72 -21.30 7.89
N LEU A 105 -5.01 -20.42 7.19
CA LEU A 105 -5.25 -18.97 7.23
C LEU A 105 -6.11 -18.54 6.04
N LYS A 106 -7.35 -18.12 6.30
CA LYS A 106 -8.31 -17.68 5.26
C LYS A 106 -8.60 -16.20 5.39
N TYR A 107 -8.69 -15.48 4.28
CA TYR A 107 -9.15 -14.08 4.29
C TYR A 107 -10.48 -13.95 5.03
N ALA A 108 -10.52 -13.02 5.98
CA ALA A 108 -11.69 -12.75 6.80
C ALA A 108 -12.20 -11.32 6.61
N ASP A 109 -11.33 -10.32 6.85
CA ASP A 109 -11.72 -8.91 6.75
C ASP A 109 -10.49 -7.99 6.62
N VAL A 110 -10.70 -6.68 6.54
CA VAL A 110 -9.69 -5.63 6.76
C VAL A 110 -9.86 -5.11 8.19
N ALA A 111 -8.75 -4.92 8.91
CA ALA A 111 -8.78 -4.60 10.34
C ALA A 111 -9.43 -3.24 10.63
N ASP A 112 -9.21 -2.25 9.77
CA ASP A 112 -9.83 -0.93 9.88
C ASP A 112 -11.07 -0.82 8.97
N ARG A 113 -12.18 -0.34 9.54
CA ARG A 113 -13.47 -0.21 8.85
C ARG A 113 -13.47 0.84 7.73
N VAL A 114 -12.67 1.90 7.86
CA VAL A 114 -12.56 2.94 6.82
C VAL A 114 -11.75 2.37 5.67
N PHE A 115 -10.61 1.74 5.96
CA PHE A 115 -9.81 1.13 4.91
C PHE A 115 -10.54 -0.01 4.21
N ARG A 116 -11.31 -0.81 4.94
CA ARG A 116 -12.23 -1.79 4.35
C ARG A 116 -13.13 -1.14 3.31
N SER A 117 -13.83 -0.08 3.70
CA SER A 117 -14.75 0.63 2.82
C SER A 117 -14.03 1.24 1.61
N ASN A 118 -12.85 1.81 1.82
CA ASN A 118 -12.01 2.36 0.76
C ASN A 118 -11.59 1.31 -0.27
N LEU A 119 -11.23 0.10 0.17
CA LEU A 119 -10.90 -1.01 -0.74
C LEU A 119 -12.15 -1.52 -1.47
N LEU A 120 -13.30 -1.58 -0.80
CA LEU A 120 -14.57 -1.95 -1.42
C LEU A 120 -15.04 -0.96 -2.49
N MET A 121 -14.64 0.32 -2.38
CA MET A 121 -14.86 1.32 -3.44
C MET A 121 -14.07 1.02 -4.72
N ILE A 122 -12.97 0.27 -4.65
CA ILE A 122 -12.23 -0.21 -5.83
C ILE A 122 -12.94 -1.43 -6.45
N ASP A 123 -13.21 -2.44 -5.61
CA ASP A 123 -14.04 -3.60 -5.94
C ASP A 123 -14.42 -4.35 -4.65
N LEU A 124 -15.61 -4.96 -4.63
CA LEU A 124 -16.09 -5.74 -3.49
C LEU A 124 -15.15 -6.90 -3.10
N HIS A 125 -14.42 -7.46 -4.06
CA HIS A 125 -13.50 -8.57 -3.83
C HIS A 125 -12.03 -8.15 -3.74
N PHE A 126 -11.72 -6.86 -3.97
CA PHE A 126 -10.35 -6.37 -3.99
C PHE A 126 -9.57 -6.62 -2.69
N PRO A 127 -10.14 -6.47 -1.48
CA PRO A 127 -9.43 -6.78 -0.23
C PRO A 127 -8.83 -8.19 -0.18
N ARG A 128 -9.55 -9.18 -0.72
CA ARG A 128 -9.09 -10.57 -0.78
C ARG A 128 -7.91 -10.72 -1.73
N VAL A 129 -7.97 -10.07 -2.89
CA VAL A 129 -6.86 -10.06 -3.86
C VAL A 129 -5.61 -9.45 -3.23
N LEU A 130 -5.74 -8.28 -2.61
CA LEU A 130 -4.63 -7.60 -1.95
C LEU A 130 -4.02 -8.44 -0.82
N THR A 131 -4.87 -9.15 -0.06
CA THR A 131 -4.40 -10.05 1.01
C THR A 131 -3.55 -11.19 0.47
N GLU A 132 -3.98 -11.82 -0.62
CA GLU A 132 -3.20 -12.90 -1.25
C GLU A 132 -1.90 -12.38 -1.87
N MET A 133 -1.89 -11.17 -2.46
CA MET A 133 -0.64 -10.54 -2.92
C MET A 133 0.36 -10.31 -1.78
N VAL A 134 -0.09 -9.81 -0.63
CA VAL A 134 0.76 -9.63 0.55
C VAL A 134 1.23 -10.97 1.11
N ARG A 135 0.37 -12.00 1.08
CA ARG A 135 0.76 -13.36 1.49
C ARG A 135 1.87 -13.91 0.60
N ILE A 136 1.74 -13.81 -0.73
CA ILE A 136 2.76 -14.23 -1.71
C ILE A 136 4.07 -13.48 -1.47
N MET A 137 4.03 -12.17 -1.20
CA MET A 137 5.24 -11.41 -0.88
C MET A 137 5.99 -11.99 0.32
N HIS A 138 5.28 -12.40 1.37
CA HIS A 138 5.91 -12.98 2.55
C HIS A 138 6.44 -14.39 2.30
N LEU A 139 5.66 -15.25 1.64
CA LEU A 139 6.01 -16.67 1.44
C LEU A 139 7.04 -16.87 0.33
N ASP A 140 6.88 -16.18 -0.79
CA ASP A 140 7.63 -16.43 -2.03
C ASP A 140 8.66 -15.32 -2.33
N GLY A 141 8.63 -14.21 -1.57
CA GLY A 141 9.57 -13.09 -1.73
C GLY A 141 9.29 -12.18 -2.94
N ILE A 142 8.21 -12.42 -3.69
CA ILE A 142 7.82 -11.61 -4.84
C ILE A 142 7.21 -10.29 -4.35
N SER A 143 7.80 -9.15 -4.70
CA SER A 143 7.37 -7.84 -4.18
C SER A 143 6.83 -6.89 -5.25
N ARG A 144 7.26 -7.02 -6.50
CA ARG A 144 6.82 -6.12 -7.59
C ARG A 144 5.35 -6.35 -7.90
N ILE A 145 4.58 -5.26 -8.02
CA ILE A 145 3.14 -5.35 -8.23
C ILE A 145 2.80 -6.04 -9.55
N SER A 146 3.54 -5.77 -10.61
CA SER A 146 3.37 -6.43 -11.90
C SER A 146 3.54 -7.94 -11.80
N GLU A 147 4.63 -8.41 -11.18
CA GLU A 147 4.93 -9.83 -10.99
C GLU A 147 3.89 -10.51 -10.08
N LEU A 148 3.53 -9.88 -8.96
CA LEU A 148 2.47 -10.37 -8.07
C LEU A 148 1.12 -10.51 -8.79
N THR A 149 0.81 -9.56 -9.69
CA THR A 149 -0.43 -9.60 -10.46
C THR A 149 -0.46 -10.80 -11.41
N GLU A 150 0.67 -11.18 -12.01
CA GLU A 150 0.76 -12.40 -12.82
C GLU A 150 0.55 -13.67 -11.99
N VAL A 151 1.12 -13.75 -10.79
CA VAL A 151 0.88 -14.88 -9.88
C VAL A 151 -0.60 -14.95 -9.48
N ILE A 152 -1.23 -13.81 -9.20
CA ILE A 152 -2.67 -13.74 -8.89
C ILE A 152 -3.54 -14.17 -10.06
N LYS A 153 -3.18 -13.82 -11.31
CA LYS A 153 -3.90 -14.27 -12.51
C LYS A 153 -3.92 -15.79 -12.60
N GLN A 154 -2.78 -16.44 -12.32
CA GLN A 154 -2.66 -17.91 -12.34
C GLN A 154 -3.38 -18.57 -11.15
N MET A 155 -3.21 -18.02 -9.95
CA MET A 155 -3.83 -18.53 -8.73
C MET A 155 -5.36 -18.38 -8.73
N ASN A 156 -5.85 -17.33 -9.38
CA ASN A 156 -7.27 -16.96 -9.47
C ASN A 156 -8.01 -17.06 -8.13
N PRO A 157 -7.61 -16.29 -7.09
CA PRO A 157 -8.17 -16.41 -5.75
C PRO A 157 -9.68 -16.14 -5.71
N LEU A 158 -10.22 -15.41 -6.70
CA LEU A 158 -11.64 -15.10 -6.80
C LEU A 158 -12.46 -16.16 -7.55
N LYS A 159 -11.81 -17.15 -8.18
CA LYS A 159 -12.46 -18.19 -9.00
C LYS A 159 -13.34 -17.59 -10.11
N ILE A 160 -12.86 -16.53 -10.75
CA ILE A 160 -13.54 -15.87 -11.87
C ILE A 160 -13.17 -16.52 -13.21
N LYS A 161 -13.98 -16.29 -14.25
CA LYS A 161 -13.77 -16.88 -15.58
C LYS A 161 -12.47 -16.41 -16.23
N ASP A 162 -11.80 -17.30 -16.94
CA ASP A 162 -10.55 -17.00 -17.65
C ASP A 162 -10.68 -15.86 -18.67
N GLU A 163 -11.85 -15.69 -19.28
CA GLU A 163 -12.10 -14.58 -20.20
C GLU A 163 -11.99 -13.22 -19.50
N LEU A 164 -12.52 -13.12 -18.27
CA LEU A 164 -12.44 -11.91 -17.44
C LEU A 164 -10.98 -11.63 -17.01
N ILE A 165 -10.21 -12.68 -16.77
CA ILE A 165 -8.79 -12.58 -16.40
C ILE A 165 -7.96 -12.14 -17.60
N ASN A 166 -8.09 -12.81 -18.74
CA ASN A 166 -7.15 -12.68 -19.86
C ASN A 166 -7.55 -11.63 -20.89
N LYS A 167 -8.85 -11.57 -21.27
CA LYS A 167 -9.32 -10.59 -22.27
C LYS A 167 -9.56 -9.23 -21.64
N HIS A 168 -10.22 -9.20 -20.48
CA HIS A 168 -10.53 -7.95 -19.77
C HIS A 168 -9.43 -7.50 -18.81
N LYS A 169 -8.41 -8.34 -18.57
CA LYS A 169 -7.29 -8.02 -17.67
C LYS A 169 -7.74 -7.63 -16.25
N PHE A 170 -8.78 -8.28 -15.72
CA PHE A 170 -9.48 -7.85 -14.51
C PHE A 170 -8.55 -7.53 -13.32
N TYR A 171 -7.64 -8.45 -12.96
CA TYR A 171 -6.74 -8.24 -11.82
C TYR A 171 -5.79 -7.05 -12.03
N GLU A 172 -5.23 -6.92 -13.24
CA GLU A 172 -4.37 -5.79 -13.60
C GLU A 172 -5.15 -4.47 -13.57
N PHE A 173 -6.35 -4.45 -14.14
CA PHE A 173 -7.23 -3.28 -14.13
C PHE A 173 -7.55 -2.83 -12.70
N LYS A 174 -7.96 -3.76 -11.82
CA LYS A 174 -8.27 -3.44 -10.41
C LYS A 174 -7.06 -2.97 -9.63
N MET A 175 -5.89 -3.57 -9.88
CA MET A 175 -4.65 -3.15 -9.23
C MET A 175 -4.24 -1.74 -9.68
N LYS A 176 -4.32 -1.43 -10.98
CA LYS A 176 -4.09 -0.08 -11.52
C LYS A 176 -5.05 0.95 -10.93
N GLN A 177 -6.35 0.65 -10.84
CA GLN A 177 -7.33 1.52 -10.19
C GLN A 177 -6.97 1.81 -8.73
N PHE A 178 -6.53 0.80 -7.97
CA PHE A 178 -6.08 0.99 -6.59
C PHE A 178 -4.83 1.86 -6.50
N LEU A 179 -3.81 1.62 -7.33
CA LEU A 179 -2.59 2.44 -7.35
C LEU A 179 -2.89 3.90 -7.71
N MET A 180 -3.80 4.13 -8.65
CA MET A 180 -4.29 5.47 -8.98
C MET A 180 -4.98 6.12 -7.79
N ALA A 181 -5.82 5.40 -7.06
CA ALA A 181 -6.45 5.96 -5.87
C ALA A 181 -5.41 6.35 -4.80
N LEU A 182 -4.38 5.52 -4.59
CA LEU A 182 -3.31 5.80 -3.62
C LEU A 182 -2.47 7.02 -4.00
N VAL A 183 -2.08 7.15 -5.27
CA VAL A 183 -1.27 8.28 -5.74
C VAL A 183 -2.06 9.58 -5.69
N LEU A 184 -3.36 9.53 -5.99
CA LEU A 184 -4.27 10.67 -5.92
C LEU A 184 -4.82 10.92 -4.50
N GLY A 185 -4.23 10.32 -3.47
CA GLY A 185 -4.43 10.74 -2.09
C GLY A 185 -5.28 9.83 -1.19
N MET A 186 -5.70 8.64 -1.65
CA MET A 186 -6.34 7.65 -0.78
C MET A 186 -5.40 7.31 0.40
N ARG A 187 -5.96 7.27 1.61
CA ARG A 187 -5.27 6.85 2.84
C ARG A 187 -6.11 5.80 3.56
N PRO A 188 -5.51 4.86 4.31
CA PRO A 188 -6.27 3.85 5.05
C PRO A 188 -7.31 4.43 6.01
N ALA A 189 -6.92 5.41 6.82
CA ALA A 189 -7.76 5.96 7.89
C ALA A 189 -8.58 7.20 7.48
N LYS A 190 -8.64 7.56 6.18
CA LYS A 190 -9.44 8.68 5.67
C LYS A 190 -10.44 8.16 4.65
N ILE A 191 -11.71 8.57 4.75
CA ILE A 191 -12.77 8.11 3.84
C ILE A 191 -12.39 8.46 2.40
N TYR A 192 -12.47 7.47 1.52
CA TYR A 192 -12.35 7.62 0.08
C TYR A 192 -13.72 7.36 -0.55
N ASN A 193 -14.22 8.35 -1.29
CA ASN A 193 -15.55 8.33 -1.92
C ASN A 193 -15.47 8.29 -3.46
N GLY A 194 -14.29 8.04 -4.03
CA GLY A 194 -14.08 8.01 -5.48
C GLY A 194 -13.90 9.39 -6.13
N LEU A 195 -13.97 10.48 -5.37
CA LEU A 195 -13.61 11.81 -5.87
C LEU A 195 -12.11 12.02 -5.78
N ASP A 196 -11.56 12.71 -6.78
CA ASP A 196 -10.15 13.11 -6.77
C ASP A 196 -9.87 13.98 -5.54
N SER A 197 -8.74 13.74 -4.88
CA SER A 197 -8.24 14.69 -3.89
C SER A 197 -7.68 15.94 -4.57
N ALA A 198 -7.18 16.89 -3.78
CA ALA A 198 -6.43 18.03 -4.31
C ALA A 198 -5.21 17.59 -5.17
N VAL A 199 -4.68 16.38 -4.94
CA VAL A 199 -3.55 15.83 -5.69
C VAL A 199 -4.00 15.36 -7.07
N GLU A 200 -3.44 15.96 -8.12
CA GLU A 200 -3.75 15.61 -9.52
C GLU A 200 -2.61 14.89 -10.23
N GLY A 201 -1.42 14.82 -9.61
CA GLY A 201 -0.26 14.20 -10.22
C GLY A 201 0.93 14.08 -9.29
N ILE A 202 2.01 13.51 -9.82
CA ILE A 202 3.31 13.43 -9.17
C ILE A 202 4.40 14.04 -10.03
N LEU A 203 5.36 14.69 -9.38
CA LEU A 203 6.64 15.03 -9.95
C LEU A 203 7.67 14.03 -9.44
N LEU A 204 8.28 13.30 -10.35
CA LEU A 204 9.27 12.28 -10.05
C LEU A 204 10.64 12.75 -10.53
N VAL A 205 11.56 12.95 -9.59
CA VAL A 205 12.98 13.09 -9.89
C VAL A 205 13.57 11.70 -10.10
N ASP A 206 14.13 11.47 -11.28
CA ASP A 206 14.71 10.19 -11.66
C ASP A 206 16.12 9.97 -11.06
N GLY A 207 16.81 8.90 -11.47
CA GLY A 207 18.16 8.59 -10.98
C GLY A 207 19.25 9.53 -11.51
N ASN A 208 18.98 10.27 -12.58
CA ASN A 208 19.90 11.22 -13.21
C ASN A 208 19.64 12.67 -12.75
N GLY A 209 18.54 12.90 -12.01
CA GLY A 209 18.12 14.23 -11.58
C GLY A 209 17.12 14.89 -12.52
N GLU A 210 16.65 14.19 -13.55
CA GLU A 210 15.60 14.69 -14.45
C GLU A 210 14.24 14.66 -13.76
N VAL A 211 13.41 15.68 -14.03
CA VAL A 211 12.07 15.79 -13.45
C VAL A 211 11.03 15.33 -14.46
N LEU A 212 10.33 14.25 -14.13
CA LEU A 212 9.20 13.72 -14.89
C LEU A 212 7.88 14.12 -14.23
N CYS A 213 6.90 14.54 -15.03
CA CYS A 213 5.56 14.86 -14.55
C CYS A 213 4.56 13.79 -15.00
N TYR A 214 3.90 13.16 -14.03
CA TYR A 214 2.77 12.26 -14.27
C TYR A 214 1.51 12.91 -13.75
N HIS A 215 0.51 13.07 -14.61
CA HIS A 215 -0.73 13.76 -14.28
C HIS A 215 -1.94 12.87 -14.60
N LYS A 216 -3.01 12.97 -13.81
CA LYS A 216 -4.21 12.13 -13.94
C LYS A 216 -4.92 12.24 -15.30
N SER A 217 -4.71 13.33 -16.04
CA SER A 217 -5.25 13.46 -17.40
C SER A 217 -4.64 12.43 -18.36
N GLU A 218 -3.37 12.12 -18.16
CA GLU A 218 -2.64 11.07 -18.89
C GLU A 218 -2.81 9.73 -18.17
N LYS A 219 -4.07 9.36 -17.91
CA LYS A 219 -4.44 8.26 -17.02
C LYS A 219 -3.71 6.96 -17.34
N GLN A 220 -3.67 6.57 -18.62
CA GLN A 220 -3.05 5.31 -19.02
C GLN A 220 -1.54 5.30 -18.74
N ILE A 221 -0.83 6.39 -19.07
CA ILE A 221 0.61 6.53 -18.83
C ILE A 221 0.88 6.45 -17.32
N MET A 222 0.07 7.13 -16.51
CA MET A 222 0.21 7.11 -15.05
C MET A 222 -0.08 5.72 -14.46
N GLU A 223 -1.14 5.05 -14.91
CA GLU A 223 -1.50 3.69 -14.50
C GLU A 223 -0.39 2.67 -14.83
N ASP A 224 0.12 2.71 -16.06
CA ASP A 224 1.20 1.84 -16.51
C ASP A 224 2.50 2.11 -15.75
N PHE A 225 2.84 3.38 -15.54
CA PHE A 225 4.00 3.77 -14.73
C PHE A 225 3.89 3.21 -13.31
N LEU A 226 2.78 3.45 -12.62
CA LEU A 226 2.59 2.98 -11.23
C LEU A 226 2.62 1.45 -11.16
N PHE A 227 1.94 0.77 -12.08
CA PHE A 227 1.89 -0.68 -12.11
C PHE A 227 3.28 -1.33 -12.27
N LEU A 228 4.13 -0.73 -13.11
CA LEU A 228 5.48 -1.24 -13.37
C LEU A 228 6.52 -0.78 -12.33
N ASN A 229 6.28 0.34 -11.64
CA ASN A 229 7.26 0.97 -10.74
C ASN A 229 6.83 0.95 -9.27
N THR A 230 5.93 0.05 -8.86
CA THR A 230 5.54 -0.14 -7.46
C THR A 230 5.83 -1.54 -6.96
N ARG A 231 6.04 -1.63 -5.64
CA ARG A 231 6.25 -2.90 -4.94
C ARG A 231 5.57 -2.90 -3.58
N LEU A 232 5.19 -4.08 -3.10
CA LEU A 232 4.88 -4.30 -1.71
C LEU A 232 6.16 -4.24 -0.86
N GLU A 233 6.02 -3.79 0.38
CA GLU A 233 7.10 -3.69 1.34
C GLU A 233 6.71 -4.33 2.67
N LYS A 234 7.70 -4.81 3.43
CA LYS A 234 7.47 -5.26 4.80
C LYS A 234 7.38 -4.04 5.72
N GLY A 235 6.25 -3.86 6.40
CA GLY A 235 6.07 -2.87 7.47
C GLY A 235 6.80 -3.27 8.75
N SER A 236 6.85 -2.38 9.74
CA SER A 236 7.43 -2.68 11.04
C SER A 236 6.42 -3.48 11.87
N LEU A 237 6.78 -4.69 12.29
CA LEU A 237 5.86 -5.54 13.06
C LEU A 237 5.40 -4.87 14.35
N GLU A 238 6.32 -4.21 15.06
CA GLU A 238 6.03 -3.56 16.34
C GLU A 238 5.17 -2.30 16.18
N LYS A 239 5.47 -1.45 15.20
CA LYS A 239 4.71 -0.21 14.94
C LYS A 239 3.33 -0.54 14.41
N ASP A 240 3.28 -1.42 13.42
CA ASP A 240 2.10 -1.68 12.60
C ASP A 240 1.25 -2.85 13.15
N LYS A 241 1.74 -3.54 14.18
CA LYS A 241 1.04 -4.59 14.97
C LYS A 241 0.42 -5.66 14.06
N TYR A 242 1.29 -6.37 13.33
CA TYR A 242 0.90 -7.47 12.44
C TYR A 242 1.92 -8.61 12.51
N GLY A 243 1.60 -9.75 11.90
CA GLY A 243 2.48 -10.92 11.87
C GLY A 243 2.37 -11.84 13.08
N PHE A 244 1.32 -11.68 13.89
CA PHE A 244 1.05 -12.48 15.09
C PHE A 244 -0.39 -13.02 15.06
N LEU A 245 -0.60 -14.15 15.73
CA LEU A 245 -1.95 -14.64 16.05
C LEU A 245 -2.51 -13.88 17.25
N GLU A 246 -3.66 -13.24 17.05
CA GLU A 246 -4.40 -12.49 18.06
C GLU A 246 -5.81 -13.04 18.20
N ARG A 247 -6.33 -13.06 19.43
CA ARG A 247 -7.67 -13.60 19.71
C ARG A 247 -8.70 -12.49 19.71
N GLU A 248 -9.74 -12.63 18.89
CA GLU A 248 -10.87 -11.71 18.84
C GLU A 248 -12.17 -12.55 18.84
N ASN A 249 -13.08 -12.30 19.79
CA ASN A 249 -14.36 -13.02 19.93
C ASN A 249 -14.24 -14.55 19.92
N GLY A 250 -13.20 -15.09 20.57
CA GLY A 250 -12.96 -16.52 20.69
C GLY A 250 -12.27 -17.17 19.49
N VAL A 251 -12.04 -16.43 18.40
CA VAL A 251 -11.38 -16.89 17.17
C VAL A 251 -9.99 -16.25 17.07
N TYR A 252 -9.02 -16.97 16.51
CA TYR A 252 -7.68 -16.43 16.26
C TYR A 252 -7.59 -15.82 14.85
N TYR A 253 -6.98 -14.65 14.77
CA TYR A 253 -6.70 -13.97 13.52
C TYR A 253 -5.19 -13.73 13.37
N PHE A 254 -4.68 -13.91 12.16
CA PHE A 254 -3.34 -13.52 11.77
C PHE A 254 -3.45 -12.27 10.87
N LYS A 255 -2.74 -11.20 11.22
CA LYS A 255 -2.77 -9.95 10.45
C LYS A 255 -1.57 -9.87 9.52
N LEU A 256 -1.82 -9.55 8.26
CA LEU A 256 -0.81 -9.11 7.29
C LEU A 256 -0.92 -7.60 7.09
N ASN A 257 0.14 -6.94 6.66
CA ASN A 257 0.15 -5.49 6.48
C ASN A 257 0.36 -5.10 5.01
N ALA A 258 -0.52 -4.24 4.49
CA ALA A 258 -0.36 -3.70 3.15
C ALA A 258 0.46 -2.41 3.20
N LYS A 259 1.71 -2.49 2.72
CA LYS A 259 2.58 -1.34 2.49
C LYS A 259 3.04 -1.34 1.04
N ILE A 260 2.93 -0.20 0.35
CA ILE A 260 3.30 -0.07 -1.06
C ILE A 260 4.23 1.11 -1.23
N GLY A 261 5.39 0.86 -1.84
CA GLY A 261 6.39 1.87 -2.18
C GLY A 261 6.60 1.97 -3.69
N LEU A 262 7.18 3.09 -4.13
CA LEU A 262 7.76 3.20 -5.47
C LEU A 262 9.14 2.54 -5.50
N VAL A 263 9.46 1.94 -6.64
CA VAL A 263 10.77 1.36 -6.91
C VAL A 263 11.81 2.48 -7.04
N LYS A 264 12.89 2.38 -6.26
CA LYS A 264 14.02 3.33 -6.27
C LYS A 264 14.89 3.23 -7.52
N ARG A 265 14.98 2.06 -8.14
CA ARG A 265 15.80 1.77 -9.33
C ARG A 265 15.06 0.86 -10.30
#